data_AF-A0AAA9S1B6-F1
#
_entry.id   AF-A0AAA9S1B6-F1
#
_cell.length_a   1.000
_cell.length_b   1.000
_cell.length_c   1.000
_cell.angle_alpha   90.00
_cell.angle_beta   90.00
_cell.angle_gamma   90.00
#
_symmetry.space_group_name_H-M   'P 1'
#
loop_
_entity.id
_entity.type
_entity.pdbx_description
1 polymer ?
#
loop_
_entity_poly.entity_id
_entity_poly.type
_entity_poly.pdbx_seq_one_letter_code
_entity_poly.pdbx_strand_id
1 'polypeptide(L)'
;MKTWCLCQICTCGRHHCPHGTTRIYENSGESCATTEYLEKYPSYGSVLPPQSLKPKEEFRAYRGKMEGITTFKSDYRPYEIDKQPRHAPEGYKPKQGVIDLGTTYKRDFNSYKVQPVVIIRPLERQQVKKGKLDTVPTYKVWNYGAYCSL
;
A
#
# COMPACT_ATOMS: atom_id res chain seq x y z
N MET A 1 -97.75 -63.34 -45.94
CA MET A 1 -99.12 -62.90 -45.60
C MET A 1 -99.11 -61.39 -45.59
N LYS A 2 -99.80 -60.73 -46.53
CA LYS A 2 -99.75 -59.26 -46.70
C LYS A 2 -100.87 -58.64 -45.87
N THR A 3 -100.53 -57.94 -44.79
CA THR A 3 -101.52 -57.27 -43.93
C THR A 3 -102.04 -56.01 -44.62
N TRP A 4 -103.35 -55.88 -44.72
CA TRP A 4 -104.05 -54.74 -45.33
C TRP A 4 -104.03 -53.53 -44.36
N CYS A 5 -103.46 -52.37 -44.72
CA CYS A 5 -103.55 -51.16 -43.87
C CYS A 5 -104.91 -50.47 -44.06
N LEU A 6 -105.42 -49.89 -42.98
CA LEU A 6 -106.67 -49.12 -42.95
C LEU A 6 -106.67 -47.90 -43.89
N CYS A 7 -105.51 -47.46 -44.40
CA CYS A 7 -105.39 -46.43 -45.43
C CYS A 7 -106.13 -46.76 -46.74
N GLN A 8 -106.31 -48.05 -47.07
CA GLN A 8 -106.95 -48.44 -48.34
C GLN A 8 -108.49 -48.41 -48.28
N ILE A 9 -109.08 -48.16 -47.11
CA ILE A 9 -110.53 -48.13 -46.92
C ILE A 9 -111.01 -46.80 -46.28
N CYS A 10 -110.18 -46.13 -45.47
CA CYS A 10 -110.58 -44.87 -44.82
C CYS A 10 -109.89 -43.64 -45.42
N THR A 11 -110.69 -42.68 -45.88
CA THR A 11 -110.25 -41.32 -46.30
C THR A 11 -110.21 -40.31 -45.14
N CYS A 12 -110.51 -40.76 -43.92
CA CYS A 12 -110.63 -39.94 -42.71
C CYS A 12 -109.31 -39.33 -42.20
N GLY A 13 -108.15 -39.76 -42.71
CA GLY A 13 -106.84 -39.12 -42.49
C GLY A 13 -106.27 -39.13 -41.06
N ARG A 14 -107.02 -39.59 -40.05
CA ARG A 14 -106.61 -39.65 -38.64
C ARG A 14 -106.52 -41.08 -38.13
N HIS A 15 -105.55 -41.84 -38.64
CA HIS A 15 -105.18 -43.13 -38.07
C HIS A 15 -103.66 -43.24 -38.01
N HIS A 16 -103.15 -43.89 -36.97
CA HIS A 16 -101.74 -44.23 -36.88
C HIS A 16 -101.48 -45.46 -37.76
N CYS A 17 -101.15 -45.29 -39.04
CA CYS A 17 -100.48 -46.37 -39.79
C CYS A 17 -98.96 -46.24 -39.54
N PRO A 18 -98.24 -47.35 -39.33
CA PRO A 18 -96.77 -47.38 -39.21
C PRO A 18 -96.06 -47.13 -40.56
N HIS A 19 -96.81 -46.75 -41.61
CA HIS A 19 -96.26 -46.31 -42.88
C HIS A 19 -95.84 -44.85 -42.78
N GLY A 20 -94.61 -44.57 -43.21
CA GLY A 20 -94.07 -43.21 -43.32
C GLY A 20 -94.98 -42.29 -44.15
N THR A 21 -94.95 -41.02 -43.80
CA THR A 21 -95.79 -39.94 -44.32
C THR A 21 -95.81 -39.85 -45.85
N THR A 22 -96.98 -40.02 -46.48
CA THR A 22 -97.19 -39.72 -47.90
C THR A 22 -97.46 -38.22 -48.12
N ARG A 23 -96.52 -37.36 -47.72
CA ARG A 23 -96.65 -35.91 -47.93
C ARG A 23 -96.05 -35.57 -49.30
N ILE A 24 -96.92 -35.17 -50.24
CA ILE A 24 -96.61 -35.04 -51.68
C ILE A 24 -95.85 -33.73 -52.01
N TYR A 25 -95.69 -32.83 -51.05
CA TYR A 25 -94.83 -31.65 -51.16
C TYR A 25 -94.09 -31.44 -49.83
N GLU A 26 -92.99 -32.17 -49.65
CA GLU A 26 -91.82 -31.63 -48.99
C GLU A 26 -90.98 -31.00 -50.10
N ASN A 27 -90.56 -29.74 -49.90
CA ASN A 27 -89.88 -28.92 -50.89
C ASN A 27 -88.64 -29.63 -51.46
N SER A 28 -88.81 -30.38 -52.55
CA SER A 28 -87.74 -30.95 -53.38
C SER A 28 -87.30 -29.94 -54.42
N GLY A 29 -86.95 -28.75 -53.94
CA GLY A 29 -86.12 -27.82 -54.66
C GLY A 29 -84.99 -27.48 -53.73
N GLU A 30 -83.86 -28.16 -53.88
CA GLU A 30 -82.58 -27.51 -53.62
C GLU A 30 -82.58 -26.26 -54.50
N SER A 31 -83.09 -25.14 -53.98
CA SER A 31 -82.93 -23.85 -54.63
C SER A 31 -81.43 -23.66 -54.69
N CYS A 32 -80.86 -23.73 -55.89
CA CYS A 32 -79.45 -23.47 -56.11
C CYS A 32 -79.14 -22.09 -55.52
N ALA A 33 -78.59 -22.07 -54.31
CA ALA A 33 -78.32 -20.84 -53.55
C ALA A 33 -77.10 -20.09 -54.11
N THR A 34 -76.62 -20.49 -55.28
CA THR A 34 -75.48 -19.90 -55.97
C THR A 34 -76.04 -19.09 -57.12
N THR A 35 -76.04 -17.77 -56.96
CA THR A 35 -76.38 -16.84 -58.03
C THR A 35 -75.20 -16.71 -58.99
N GLU A 36 -75.45 -16.31 -60.25
CA GLU A 36 -74.39 -16.00 -61.23
C GLU A 36 -73.31 -15.06 -60.66
N TYR A 37 -73.70 -14.20 -59.72
CA TYR A 37 -72.79 -13.29 -59.03
C TYR A 37 -71.76 -14.00 -58.15
N LEU A 38 -72.17 -15.02 -57.39
CA LEU A 38 -71.27 -15.79 -56.52
C LEU A 38 -70.31 -16.68 -57.33
N GLU A 39 -70.75 -17.17 -58.50
CA GLU A 39 -69.88 -17.91 -59.42
C GLU A 39 -68.86 -17.00 -60.11
N LYS A 40 -69.27 -15.78 -60.48
CA LYS A 40 -68.40 -14.83 -61.18
C LYS A 40 -67.39 -14.13 -60.26
N TYR A 41 -67.73 -13.94 -58.99
CA TYR A 41 -66.89 -13.22 -58.02
C TYR A 41 -66.73 -14.03 -56.73
N PRO A 42 -65.97 -15.14 -56.74
CA PRO A 42 -65.60 -15.84 -55.52
C PRO A 42 -64.81 -14.90 -54.60
N SER A 43 -64.95 -15.06 -53.28
CA SER A 43 -64.15 -14.29 -52.34
C SER A 43 -62.68 -14.59 -52.55
N TYR A 44 -61.89 -13.55 -52.84
CA TYR A 44 -60.46 -13.71 -52.99
C TYR A 44 -59.88 -14.18 -51.65
N GLY A 45 -59.18 -15.32 -51.66
CA GLY A 45 -58.44 -15.81 -50.51
C GLY A 45 -57.38 -14.79 -50.05
N SER A 46 -56.87 -14.95 -48.83
CA SER A 46 -55.80 -14.10 -48.32
C SER A 46 -54.52 -14.27 -49.16
N VAL A 47 -54.32 -13.40 -50.15
CA VAL A 47 -53.09 -13.35 -50.94
C VAL A 47 -52.04 -12.63 -50.11
N LEU A 48 -50.92 -13.31 -49.84
CA LEU A 48 -49.79 -12.67 -49.15
C LEU A 48 -49.19 -11.58 -50.05
N PRO A 49 -48.83 -10.42 -49.49
CA PRO A 49 -48.17 -9.38 -50.26
C PRO A 49 -46.84 -9.90 -50.83
N PRO A 50 -46.43 -9.44 -52.02
CA PRO A 50 -45.18 -9.83 -52.63
C PRO A 50 -43.99 -9.49 -51.71
N GLN A 51 -43.02 -10.40 -51.62
CA GLN A 51 -41.81 -10.15 -50.84
C GLN A 51 -40.99 -9.03 -51.47
N SER A 52 -40.51 -8.09 -50.64
CA SER A 52 -39.67 -7.01 -51.12
C SER A 52 -38.29 -7.53 -51.52
N LEU A 53 -37.82 -7.18 -52.72
CA LEU A 53 -36.42 -7.38 -53.15
C LEU A 53 -35.45 -6.34 -52.54
N LYS A 54 -35.92 -5.53 -51.59
CA LYS A 54 -35.08 -4.55 -50.90
C LYS A 54 -34.03 -5.30 -50.07
N PRO A 55 -32.72 -5.00 -50.25
CA PRO A 55 -31.70 -5.50 -49.35
C PRO A 55 -32.06 -5.16 -47.91
N LYS A 56 -31.94 -6.13 -47.01
CA LYS A 56 -32.12 -5.89 -45.58
C LYS A 56 -30.91 -5.08 -45.11
N GLU A 57 -31.16 -3.92 -44.51
CA GLU A 57 -30.10 -3.13 -43.91
C GLU A 57 -29.57 -3.88 -42.69
N GLU A 58 -28.36 -4.43 -42.81
CA GLU A 58 -27.66 -5.04 -41.69
C GLU A 58 -26.94 -3.94 -40.91
N PHE A 59 -27.39 -3.68 -39.68
CA PHE A 59 -26.70 -2.75 -38.79
C PHE A 59 -25.33 -3.31 -38.43
N ARG A 60 -24.28 -2.79 -39.07
CA ARG A 60 -22.91 -3.11 -38.71
C ARG A 60 -22.46 -2.18 -37.58
N ALA A 61 -22.58 -2.66 -36.35
CA ALA A 61 -22.05 -1.94 -35.19
C ALA A 61 -20.53 -1.74 -35.35
N TYR A 62 -20.08 -0.49 -35.25
CA TYR A 62 -18.65 -0.18 -35.20
C TYR A 62 -18.05 -0.82 -33.93
N ARG A 63 -17.13 -1.77 -34.11
CA ARG A 63 -16.44 -2.51 -33.04
C ARG A 63 -15.02 -1.99 -32.77
N GLY A 64 -14.71 -0.78 -33.21
CA GLY A 64 -13.43 -0.14 -32.92
C GLY A 64 -13.35 0.28 -31.46
N LYS A 65 -12.26 -0.07 -30.78
CA LYS A 65 -11.96 0.44 -29.44
C LYS A 65 -11.49 1.89 -29.56
N MET A 66 -11.86 2.72 -28.59
CA MET A 66 -11.33 4.08 -28.50
C MET A 66 -9.82 4.03 -28.20
N GLU A 67 -9.06 4.93 -28.83
CA GLU A 67 -7.65 5.10 -28.51
C GLU A 67 -7.51 5.58 -27.06
N GLY A 68 -6.78 4.82 -26.23
CA GLY A 68 -6.59 5.13 -24.80
C GLY A 68 -5.58 6.25 -24.51
N ILE A 69 -5.25 7.05 -25.54
CA ILE A 69 -4.27 8.13 -25.50
C ILE A 69 -5.07 9.42 -25.31
N THR A 70 -4.97 9.99 -24.12
CA THR A 70 -5.55 11.30 -23.83
C THR A 70 -4.56 12.39 -24.20
N THR A 71 -5.05 13.61 -24.45
CA THR A 71 -4.20 14.81 -24.65
C THR A 71 -3.21 14.98 -23.50
N PHE A 72 -3.64 14.74 -22.27
CA PHE A 72 -2.74 14.75 -21.12
C PHE A 72 -1.57 13.76 -21.24
N LYS A 73 -1.83 12.51 -21.70
CA LYS A 73 -0.77 11.51 -21.89
C LYS A 73 0.14 11.83 -23.09
N SER A 74 -0.37 12.50 -24.12
CA SER A 74 0.47 12.94 -25.25
C SER A 74 1.35 14.11 -24.88
N ASP A 75 0.79 15.09 -24.15
CA ASP A 75 1.39 16.40 -23.95
C ASP A 75 2.36 16.41 -22.75
N TYR A 76 2.06 15.64 -21.71
CA TYR A 76 2.87 15.57 -20.49
C TYR A 76 3.71 14.30 -20.46
N ARG A 77 4.85 14.33 -21.15
CA ARG A 77 5.86 13.27 -21.12
C ARG A 77 7.02 13.67 -20.20
N PRO A 78 7.65 12.72 -19.49
CA PRO A 78 8.90 12.98 -18.78
C PRO A 78 9.97 13.45 -19.78
N TYR A 79 10.56 14.61 -19.52
CA TYR A 79 11.72 15.09 -20.26
C TYR A 79 13.01 14.62 -19.59
N GLU A 80 14.04 14.37 -20.38
CA GLU A 80 15.38 14.17 -19.85
C GLU A 80 15.87 15.49 -19.26
N ILE A 81 16.21 15.49 -17.97
CA ILE A 81 16.68 16.67 -17.25
C ILE A 81 18.19 16.56 -17.08
N ASP A 82 18.94 17.39 -17.79
CA ASP A 82 20.38 17.51 -17.59
C ASP A 82 20.68 18.16 -16.24
N LYS A 83 21.65 17.60 -15.52
CA LYS A 83 22.12 18.19 -14.26
C LYS A 83 22.85 19.49 -14.58
N GLN A 84 22.43 20.58 -13.94
CA GLN A 84 23.12 21.85 -14.05
C GLN A 84 24.61 21.68 -13.67
N PRO A 85 25.56 22.13 -14.50
CA PRO A 85 26.97 22.09 -14.16
C PRO A 85 27.20 22.92 -12.90
N ARG A 86 27.71 22.27 -11.85
CA ARG A 86 28.05 22.93 -10.58
C ARG A 86 29.52 23.32 -10.61
N HIS A 87 29.80 24.54 -10.16
CA HIS A 87 31.18 24.98 -9.95
C HIS A 87 31.78 24.20 -8.76
N ALA A 88 32.90 23.52 -8.98
CA ALA A 88 33.66 22.90 -7.90
C ALA A 88 34.41 23.98 -7.11
N PRO A 89 34.31 24.04 -5.77
CA PRO A 89 35.06 25.02 -5.00
C PRO A 89 36.56 24.83 -5.21
N GLU A 90 37.28 25.93 -5.42
CA GLU A 90 38.74 25.88 -5.53
C GLU A 90 39.34 25.45 -4.18
N GLY A 91 40.32 24.54 -4.22
CA GLY A 91 41.01 24.07 -3.02
C GLY A 91 41.72 25.21 -2.29
N TYR A 92 41.77 25.14 -0.95
CA TYR A 92 42.44 26.15 -0.14
C TYR A 92 43.94 26.24 -0.49
N LYS A 93 44.40 27.45 -0.83
CA LYS A 93 45.81 27.76 -1.06
C LYS A 93 46.37 28.43 0.21
N PRO A 94 47.20 27.75 1.02
CA PRO A 94 47.80 28.35 2.20
C PRO A 94 48.69 29.53 1.79
N LYS A 95 48.69 30.59 2.61
CA LYS A 95 49.57 31.74 2.39
C LYS A 95 51.02 31.28 2.54
N GLN A 96 51.86 31.69 1.60
CA GLN A 96 53.30 31.46 1.69
C GLN A 96 53.89 32.44 2.70
N GLY A 97 54.58 31.91 3.71
CA GLY A 97 55.24 32.71 4.73
C GLY A 97 55.62 31.86 5.94
N VAL A 98 56.77 32.16 6.54
CA VAL A 98 57.17 31.57 7.81
C VAL A 98 56.54 32.40 8.92
N ILE A 99 55.69 31.79 9.75
CA ILE A 99 55.09 32.45 10.91
C ILE A 99 56.07 32.32 12.08
N ASP A 100 56.38 33.42 12.78
CA ASP A 100 57.16 33.36 14.04
C ASP A 100 56.29 32.71 15.13
N LEU A 101 56.60 31.45 15.46
CA LEU A 101 55.93 30.69 16.52
C LEU A 101 56.54 30.97 17.92
N GLY A 102 57.48 31.91 18.02
CA GLY A 102 58.11 32.32 19.26
C GLY A 102 57.18 33.18 20.12
N THR A 103 56.70 32.62 21.24
CA THR A 103 55.98 33.38 22.26
C THR A 103 56.95 34.20 23.10
N THR A 104 56.52 35.34 23.62
CA THR A 104 57.30 36.16 24.58
C THR A 104 57.72 35.32 25.79
N TYR A 105 56.81 34.48 26.29
CA TYR A 105 57.11 33.56 27.39
C TYR A 105 58.33 32.68 27.14
N LYS A 106 58.45 32.06 25.95
CA LYS A 106 59.60 31.21 25.60
C LYS A 106 60.90 32.02 25.45
N ARG A 107 60.79 33.31 25.10
CA ARG A 107 61.96 34.21 24.97
C ARG A 107 62.44 34.67 26.34
N ASP A 108 61.52 35.01 27.23
CA ASP A 108 61.81 35.70 28.49
C ASP A 108 62.09 34.74 29.65
N PHE A 109 61.43 33.58 29.69
CA PHE A 109 61.53 32.62 30.80
C PHE A 109 62.38 31.40 30.43
N ASN A 110 63.70 31.60 30.42
CA ASN A 110 64.66 30.50 30.24
C ASN A 110 65.06 29.88 31.58
N SER A 111 65.37 28.58 31.56
CA SER A 111 65.94 27.93 32.73
C SER A 111 67.40 28.38 32.92
N TYR A 112 67.70 28.92 34.10
CA TYR A 112 69.06 29.33 34.46
C TYR A 112 69.73 28.24 35.30
N LYS A 113 71.01 27.95 35.00
CA LYS A 113 71.82 27.08 35.85
C LYS A 113 72.26 27.87 37.08
N VAL A 114 71.65 27.60 38.22
CA VAL A 114 72.04 28.17 39.51
C VAL A 114 73.10 27.28 40.15
N GLN A 115 74.21 27.87 40.61
CA GLN A 115 75.21 27.12 41.37
C GLN A 115 74.71 26.84 42.79
N PRO A 116 74.95 25.64 43.33
CA PRO A 116 74.54 25.32 44.70
C PRO A 116 75.28 26.22 45.70
N VAL A 117 74.52 26.81 46.63
CA VAL A 117 75.09 27.62 47.71
C VAL A 117 75.82 26.71 48.70
N VAL A 118 77.08 27.02 48.99
CA VAL A 118 77.87 26.27 49.99
C VAL A 118 77.33 26.58 51.38
N ILE A 119 76.89 25.54 52.10
CA ILE A 119 76.45 25.66 53.49
C ILE A 119 77.71 25.78 54.38
N ILE A 120 77.91 26.93 55.01
CA ILE A 120 78.98 27.12 55.99
C ILE A 120 78.53 26.49 57.31
N ARG A 121 79.09 25.32 57.66
CA ARG A 121 78.88 24.69 58.97
C ARG A 121 79.90 25.26 59.97
N PRO A 122 79.49 25.64 61.20
CA PRO A 122 80.45 26.06 62.22
C PRO A 122 81.39 24.91 62.56
N LEU A 123 82.68 25.22 62.71
CA LEU A 123 83.70 24.26 63.09
C LEU A 123 83.34 23.62 64.44
N GLU A 124 83.49 22.30 64.49
CA GLU A 124 83.10 21.41 65.58
C GLU A 124 83.37 21.98 66.98
N ARG A 125 82.36 21.96 67.87
CA ARG A 125 82.51 22.41 69.26
C ARG A 125 83.51 21.50 69.98
N GLN A 126 84.66 22.03 70.38
CA GLN A 126 85.64 21.29 71.19
C GLN A 126 84.96 20.75 72.46
N GLN A 127 85.05 19.44 72.68
CA GLN A 127 84.57 18.79 73.90
C GLN A 127 85.36 19.32 75.10
N VAL A 128 84.69 19.99 76.03
CA VAL A 128 85.30 20.38 77.31
C VAL A 128 85.67 19.11 78.08
N LYS A 129 86.94 18.99 78.48
CA LYS A 129 87.44 17.85 79.26
C LYS A 129 86.65 17.75 80.57
N LYS A 130 85.99 16.62 80.81
CA LYS A 130 85.29 16.33 82.08
C LYS A 130 86.34 16.19 83.19
N GLY A 131 86.40 17.16 84.11
CA GLY A 131 87.23 17.04 85.31
C GLY A 131 86.71 15.92 86.22
N LYS A 132 87.61 15.10 86.78
CA LYS A 132 87.24 14.11 87.82
C LYS A 132 86.90 14.86 89.10
N LEU A 133 85.71 14.61 89.63
CA LEU A 133 85.25 15.15 90.91
C LEU A 133 85.48 14.07 91.98
N ASP A 134 86.56 14.19 92.75
CA ASP A 134 86.87 13.27 93.84
C ASP A 134 86.38 13.87 95.16
N THR A 135 85.11 13.65 95.49
CA THR A 135 84.52 14.08 96.77
C THR A 135 84.28 12.86 97.66
N VAL A 136 85.06 12.73 98.74
CA VAL A 136 84.83 11.71 99.78
C VAL A 136 83.92 12.31 100.86
N PRO A 137 82.72 11.77 101.10
CA PRO A 137 81.79 12.33 102.07
C PRO A 137 82.26 12.06 103.51
N THR A 138 82.05 13.03 104.40
CA THR A 138 82.63 13.12 105.75
C THR A 138 82.36 11.90 106.64
N TYR A 139 81.25 11.18 106.44
CA TYR A 139 80.92 9.99 107.22
C TYR A 139 81.79 8.76 106.88
N LYS A 140 82.45 8.74 105.72
CA LYS A 140 83.42 7.69 105.34
C LYS A 140 84.81 7.90 105.96
N VAL A 141 85.05 9.07 106.57
CA VAL A 141 86.35 9.43 107.16
C VAL A 141 86.53 8.85 108.57
N TRP A 142 85.45 8.52 109.27
CA TRP A 142 85.51 8.02 110.65
C TRP A 142 85.19 6.52 110.72
N ASN A 143 86.22 5.69 110.58
CA ASN A 143 86.17 4.30 111.01
C ASN A 143 87.30 4.06 112.02
N TYR A 144 86.95 4.14 113.30
CA TYR A 144 87.82 3.79 114.43
C TYR A 144 88.07 2.28 114.43
N GLY A 145 89.34 1.85 114.41
CA GLY A 145 89.62 0.42 114.57
C GLY A 145 91.07 0.00 114.35
N ALA A 146 91.96 0.39 115.26
CA ALA A 146 93.06 -0.47 115.73
C ALA A 146 93.82 0.26 116.85
N TYR A 147 93.26 0.22 118.06
CA TYR A 147 94.06 0.32 119.26
C TYR A 147 94.94 -0.93 119.37
N CYS A 148 96.12 -0.74 119.99
CA CYS A 148 96.97 -1.75 120.61
C CYS A 148 98.04 -2.40 119.71
N SER A 149 99.30 -1.96 119.84
CA SER A 149 100.39 -2.84 120.28
C SER A 149 101.56 -2.00 120.83
N LEU A 150 101.86 -2.23 122.12
CA LEU A 150 103.13 -2.17 122.85
C LEU A 150 104.26 -1.27 122.34
#